data_AF-A0A1M2V592-F1
#
_entry.id   AF-A0A1M2V592-F1
#
_cell.length_a   1.000
_cell.length_b   1.000
_cell.length_c   1.000
_cell.angle_alpha   90.00
_cell.angle_beta   90.00
_cell.angle_gamma   90.00
#
_symmetry.space_group_name_H-M   'P 1'
#
loop_
_entity.id
_entity.type
_entity.pdbx_description
1 polymer ?
#
loop_
_entity_poly.entity_id
_entity_poly.type
_entity_poly.pdbx_seq_one_letter_code
_entity_poly.pdbx_strand_id
1 'polypeptide(L)'
;MNSLLPLSTPKSRGQKRLADSELQSTPSETTPSSTSSKCPRTADTIAPAPFNAEDADLVIRSSTENICFKVHKAILNLASPVLTAAIAALPNPSDGSAPELRLPEPGDVLTHLLRFLYPVSDPDMLSPEDVVNVYTAVIKYDVSYVTTTLQRMLVSPRFLDAEPLRVHALAKRFRLDELARLASNSRRSAPASHMA
;
A
#
# COMPACT_ATOMS: atom_id res chain seq x y z
N MET A 1 41.56 -42.25 3.65
CA MET A 1 41.86 -43.13 2.51
C MET A 1 40.67 -43.06 1.56
N ASN A 2 40.69 -42.15 0.57
CA ASN A 2 39.65 -42.09 -0.47
C ASN A 2 40.34 -42.35 -1.82
N SER A 3 39.97 -43.46 -2.45
CA SER A 3 40.55 -43.95 -3.69
C SER A 3 39.92 -43.28 -4.93
N LEU A 4 40.71 -42.46 -5.63
CA LEU A 4 41.10 -42.58 -7.06
C LEU A 4 40.54 -43.85 -7.77
N LEU A 5 39.94 -43.90 -8.98
CA LEU A 5 40.03 -43.25 -10.32
C LEU A 5 38.91 -43.87 -11.25
N PRO A 6 38.86 -43.75 -12.61
CA PRO A 6 38.64 -42.57 -13.46
C PRO A 6 37.77 -42.79 -14.75
N LEU A 7 37.65 -41.74 -15.58
CA LEU A 7 37.60 -41.67 -17.07
C LEU A 7 36.56 -42.49 -17.88
N SER A 8 35.76 -41.82 -18.73
CA SER A 8 36.00 -41.80 -20.19
C SER A 8 35.02 -40.89 -20.96
N THR A 9 35.56 -40.10 -21.89
CA THR A 9 34.90 -39.33 -22.97
C THR A 9 34.69 -40.18 -24.23
N PRO A 10 33.85 -39.78 -25.21
CA PRO A 10 34.35 -39.09 -26.43
C PRO A 10 33.35 -38.04 -26.98
N LYS A 11 33.70 -36.88 -27.58
CA LYS A 11 34.43 -36.52 -28.83
C LYS A 11 33.76 -36.93 -30.15
N SER A 12 33.19 -35.96 -30.88
CA SER A 12 33.34 -35.67 -32.34
C SER A 12 32.32 -34.57 -32.73
N ARG A 13 32.59 -33.36 -33.24
CA ARG A 13 33.47 -32.77 -34.27
C ARG A 13 32.89 -32.80 -35.71
N GLY A 14 32.62 -31.59 -36.24
CA GLY A 14 32.40 -31.22 -37.66
C GLY A 14 31.29 -30.15 -37.79
N GLN A 15 31.51 -28.83 -37.95
CA GLN A 15 32.08 -28.05 -39.10
C GLN A 15 31.45 -28.47 -40.44
N LYS A 16 30.98 -27.60 -41.37
CA LYS A 16 31.13 -26.15 -41.67
C LYS A 16 30.23 -25.84 -42.91
N ARG A 17 30.12 -24.54 -43.28
CA ARG A 17 29.90 -23.89 -44.62
C ARG A 17 28.60 -23.06 -44.70
N LEU A 18 28.68 -21.71 -44.79
CA LEU A 18 28.80 -20.80 -45.98
C LEU A 18 27.48 -20.73 -46.77
N ALA A 19 26.94 -19.63 -47.30
CA ALA A 19 27.12 -18.17 -47.31
C ALA A 19 25.91 -17.60 -48.12
N ASP A 20 25.85 -16.27 -48.32
CA ASP A 20 25.00 -15.50 -49.28
C ASP A 20 23.61 -15.07 -48.73
N SER A 21 23.33 -13.80 -48.40
CA SER A 21 23.36 -12.52 -49.14
C SER A 21 22.24 -12.41 -50.20
N GLU A 22 21.18 -11.64 -49.91
CA GLU A 22 20.74 -10.51 -50.74
C GLU A 22 19.56 -9.72 -50.12
N LEU A 23 19.58 -8.43 -50.45
CA LEU A 23 18.75 -7.32 -49.97
C LEU A 23 17.40 -7.24 -50.69
N GLN A 24 16.33 -6.83 -50.01
CA GLN A 24 15.43 -5.81 -50.58
C GLN A 24 14.66 -5.02 -49.52
N SER A 25 14.85 -3.70 -49.57
CA SER A 25 14.09 -2.66 -48.88
C SER A 25 12.73 -2.46 -49.54
N THR A 26 11.69 -2.13 -48.76
CA THR A 26 10.89 -0.87 -48.82
C THR A 26 9.60 -0.97 -47.97
N PRO A 27 9.02 0.17 -47.55
CA PRO A 27 8.14 0.29 -46.39
C PRO A 27 6.65 0.33 -46.79
N SER A 28 5.76 -0.05 -45.87
CA SER A 28 4.34 0.34 -45.91
C SER A 28 3.81 0.40 -44.48
N GLU A 29 3.99 1.58 -43.90
CA GLU A 29 2.97 2.35 -43.19
C GLU A 29 1.60 1.66 -43.01
N THR A 30 1.25 1.35 -41.76
CA THR A 30 -0.11 1.45 -41.21
C THR A 30 0.01 1.52 -39.68
N THR A 31 0.23 2.72 -39.15
CA THR A 31 -0.48 3.13 -37.92
C THR A 31 -1.90 3.52 -38.33
N PRO A 32 -2.90 3.60 -37.41
CA PRO A 32 -2.77 3.64 -35.95
C PRO A 32 -3.76 2.72 -35.22
N SER A 33 -3.44 2.33 -33.98
CA SER A 33 -4.46 2.20 -32.93
C SER A 33 -3.79 2.26 -31.57
N SER A 34 -3.53 3.49 -31.19
CA SER A 34 -3.54 4.00 -29.83
C SER A 34 -4.80 3.52 -29.09
N THR A 35 -4.67 2.49 -28.25
CA THR A 35 -5.70 2.21 -27.23
C THR A 35 -5.45 3.16 -26.07
N SER A 36 -6.13 4.29 -26.17
CA SER A 36 -6.19 5.36 -25.19
C SER A 36 -6.63 4.86 -23.82
N SER A 37 -5.67 4.51 -22.96
CA SER A 37 -5.85 4.47 -21.49
C SER A 37 -6.09 5.90 -20.99
N LYS A 38 -7.31 6.42 -21.14
CA LYS A 38 -7.68 7.73 -20.61
C LYS A 38 -8.49 7.57 -19.32
N CYS A 39 -7.85 7.92 -18.21
CA CYS A 39 -8.38 8.84 -17.21
C CYS A 39 -7.19 9.44 -16.43
N PRO A 40 -7.24 10.72 -16.00
CA PRO A 40 -8.44 11.37 -15.44
C PRO A 40 -8.79 12.74 -16.06
N ARG A 41 -9.95 13.27 -15.65
CA ARG A 41 -10.41 14.65 -15.87
C ARG A 41 -9.39 15.65 -15.31
N THR A 42 -8.37 15.98 -16.10
CA THR A 42 -7.48 17.18 -16.11
C THR A 42 -6.92 17.82 -14.81
N ALA A 43 -7.29 17.42 -13.59
CA ALA A 43 -6.78 18.02 -12.35
C ALA A 43 -6.57 17.02 -11.19
N ASP A 44 -6.76 15.72 -11.41
CA ASP A 44 -6.58 14.70 -10.37
C ASP A 44 -5.11 14.27 -10.28
N THR A 45 -4.56 14.24 -9.06
CA THR A 45 -3.18 13.80 -8.77
C THR A 45 -3.18 12.30 -8.49
N ILE A 46 -2.36 11.53 -9.20
CA ILE A 46 -2.21 10.09 -8.93
C ILE A 46 -1.28 9.92 -7.72
N ALA A 47 -1.68 9.09 -6.77
CA ALA A 47 -0.87 8.75 -5.61
C ALA A 47 0.47 8.13 -6.04
N PRO A 48 1.56 8.33 -5.29
CA PRO A 48 2.85 7.73 -5.62
C PRO A 48 2.81 6.20 -5.45
N ALA A 49 3.90 5.53 -5.88
CA ALA A 49 4.10 4.12 -5.63
C ALA A 49 3.92 3.79 -4.13
N PRO A 50 3.29 2.65 -3.77
CA PRO A 50 2.88 1.55 -4.66
C PRO A 50 1.47 1.70 -5.28
N PHE A 51 0.79 2.83 -5.12
CA PHE A 51 -0.63 2.98 -5.50
C PHE A 51 -0.85 3.68 -6.85
N ASN A 52 0.05 3.42 -7.79
CA ASN A 52 0.05 3.94 -9.17
C ASN A 52 0.10 2.85 -10.24
N ALA A 53 -0.24 1.60 -9.89
CA ALA A 53 -0.11 0.45 -10.77
C ALA A 53 -0.98 0.57 -12.04
N GLU A 54 -0.47 0.11 -13.19
CA GLU A 54 -1.17 0.18 -14.48
C GLU A 54 -2.32 -0.82 -14.59
N ASP A 55 -2.16 -1.99 -13.97
CA ASP A 55 -3.08 -3.14 -13.95
C ASP A 55 -4.18 -3.04 -12.87
N ALA A 56 -4.25 -1.91 -12.16
CA ALA A 56 -5.29 -1.66 -11.17
C ALA A 56 -6.70 -1.72 -11.77
N ASP A 57 -7.60 -2.45 -11.11
CA ASP A 57 -8.99 -2.67 -11.52
C ASP A 57 -10.00 -1.83 -10.71
N LEU A 58 -9.53 -0.98 -9.80
CA LEU A 58 -10.29 -0.02 -9.01
C LEU A 58 -9.48 1.25 -8.76
N VAL A 59 -10.17 2.40 -8.76
CA VAL A 59 -9.59 3.68 -8.30
C VAL A 59 -10.27 4.09 -7.01
N ILE A 60 -9.51 4.28 -5.94
CA ILE A 60 -9.98 4.97 -4.74
C ILE A 60 -9.65 6.45 -4.87
N ARG A 61 -10.63 7.31 -4.62
CA ARG A 61 -10.46 8.77 -4.61
C ARG A 61 -10.71 9.30 -3.21
N SER A 62 -9.77 10.08 -2.68
CA SER A 62 -10.00 10.87 -1.48
C SER A 62 -11.05 11.96 -1.79
N SER A 63 -12.00 12.17 -0.89
CA SER A 63 -13.03 13.21 -1.08
C SER A 63 -12.54 14.58 -0.59
N THR A 64 -11.56 14.61 0.30
CA THR A 64 -10.97 15.85 0.82
C THR A 64 -9.88 16.39 -0.09
N GLU A 65 -9.19 15.50 -0.81
CA GLU A 65 -8.08 15.82 -1.69
C GLU A 65 -8.31 15.16 -3.05
N ASN A 66 -7.97 15.82 -4.15
CA ASN A 66 -8.12 15.22 -5.50
C ASN A 66 -7.01 14.20 -5.80
N ILE A 67 -6.77 13.28 -4.87
CA ILE A 67 -5.77 12.21 -4.97
C ILE A 67 -6.45 10.89 -5.33
N CYS A 68 -5.92 10.24 -6.36
CA CYS A 68 -6.39 8.96 -6.88
C CYS A 68 -5.39 7.85 -6.58
N PHE A 69 -5.86 6.81 -5.90
CA PHE A 69 -5.12 5.59 -5.59
C PHE A 69 -5.55 4.49 -6.54
N LYS A 70 -4.62 3.97 -7.33
CA LYS A 70 -4.86 2.83 -8.22
C LYS A 70 -4.61 1.54 -7.44
N VAL A 71 -5.65 0.74 -7.26
CA VAL A 71 -5.67 -0.42 -6.36
C VAL A 71 -6.40 -1.61 -6.99
N HIS A 72 -6.26 -2.77 -6.35
CA HIS A 72 -6.82 -4.06 -6.73
C HIS A 72 -8.01 -4.44 -5.84
N LYS A 73 -9.17 -4.71 -6.46
CA LYS A 73 -10.39 -5.15 -5.76
C LYS A 73 -10.16 -6.40 -4.94
N ALA A 74 -9.38 -7.36 -5.46
CA ALA A 74 -9.12 -8.63 -4.80
C ALA A 74 -8.55 -8.46 -3.39
N ILE A 75 -7.60 -7.54 -3.21
CA ILE A 75 -6.95 -7.27 -1.93
C ILE A 75 -7.95 -6.60 -0.96
N LEU A 76 -8.68 -5.59 -1.42
CA LEU A 76 -9.67 -4.90 -0.59
C LEU A 76 -10.81 -5.83 -0.17
N ASN A 77 -11.26 -6.69 -1.08
CA ASN A 77 -12.35 -7.63 -0.83
C ASN A 77 -11.97 -8.68 0.22
N LEU A 78 -10.70 -9.09 0.24
CA LEU A 78 -10.16 -10.01 1.24
C LEU A 78 -9.99 -9.34 2.61
N ALA A 79 -9.58 -8.06 2.61
CA ALA A 79 -9.20 -7.37 3.82
C ALA A 79 -10.36 -6.73 4.58
N SER A 80 -11.44 -6.34 3.90
CA SER A 80 -12.51 -5.52 4.48
C SER A 80 -13.89 -5.87 3.91
N PRO A 81 -14.81 -6.43 4.73
CA PRO A 81 -16.20 -6.66 4.32
C PRO A 81 -16.93 -5.38 3.94
N VAL A 82 -16.62 -4.26 4.62
CA VAL A 82 -17.23 -2.95 4.37
C VAL A 82 -16.83 -2.42 2.99
N LEU A 83 -15.54 -2.50 2.64
CA LEU A 83 -15.07 -2.10 1.33
C LEU A 83 -15.60 -3.04 0.24
N THR A 84 -15.68 -4.36 0.50
CA THR A 84 -16.33 -5.31 -0.43
C THR A 84 -17.75 -4.88 -0.78
N ALA A 85 -18.56 -4.55 0.22
CA ALA A 85 -19.94 -4.11 0.01
C ALA A 85 -20.00 -2.78 -0.76
N ALA A 86 -19.11 -1.83 -0.42
CA ALA A 86 -19.04 -0.54 -1.10
C ALA A 86 -18.63 -0.70 -2.57
N ILE A 87 -17.64 -1.55 -2.87
CA ILE A 87 -17.17 -1.85 -4.24
C ILE A 87 -18.28 -2.54 -5.04
N ALA A 88 -19.00 -3.49 -4.44
CA ALA A 88 -20.11 -4.19 -5.11
C ALA A 88 -21.27 -3.26 -5.49
N ALA A 89 -21.44 -2.13 -4.79
CA ALA A 89 -22.46 -1.13 -5.08
C ALA A 89 -22.05 -0.13 -6.17
N LEU A 90 -20.80 -0.17 -6.67
CA LEU A 90 -20.33 0.78 -7.67
C LEU A 90 -20.92 0.46 -9.07
N PRO A 91 -21.32 1.49 -9.83
CA PRO A 91 -21.68 1.31 -11.22
C PRO A 91 -20.44 0.96 -12.06
N ASN A 92 -20.59 0.02 -12.98
CA ASN A 92 -19.56 -0.24 -13.98
C ASN A 92 -19.56 0.90 -15.00
N PRO A 93 -18.43 1.57 -15.23
CA PRO A 93 -18.38 2.67 -16.19
C PRO A 93 -18.45 2.14 -17.63
N SER A 94 -19.18 2.85 -18.49
CA SER A 94 -19.45 2.42 -19.88
C SER A 94 -18.26 2.59 -20.82
N ASP A 95 -17.26 3.37 -20.41
CA ASP A 95 -16.06 3.69 -21.18
C ASP A 95 -14.92 2.67 -20.98
N GLY A 96 -15.17 1.60 -20.21
CA GLY A 96 -14.16 0.58 -19.90
C GLY A 96 -13.10 1.02 -18.90
N SER A 97 -13.27 2.17 -18.25
CA SER A 97 -12.38 2.61 -17.16
C SER A 97 -12.58 1.76 -15.90
N ALA A 98 -11.65 1.85 -14.95
CA ALA A 98 -11.83 1.24 -13.65
C ALA A 98 -12.91 1.99 -12.84
N PRO A 99 -13.80 1.31 -12.11
CA PRO A 99 -14.76 1.97 -11.24
C PRO A 99 -14.05 2.83 -10.17
N GLU A 100 -14.69 3.94 -9.79
CA GLU A 100 -14.17 4.88 -8.80
C GLU A 100 -14.93 4.76 -7.47
N LEU A 101 -14.22 4.47 -6.39
CA LEU A 101 -14.73 4.50 -5.02
C LEU A 101 -14.28 5.79 -4.33
N ARG A 102 -15.23 6.63 -3.90
CA ARG A 102 -14.92 7.85 -3.14
C ARG A 102 -14.96 7.59 -1.64
N LEU A 103 -13.86 7.89 -0.97
CA LEU A 103 -13.72 7.74 0.47
C LEU A 103 -13.49 9.11 1.13
N PRO A 104 -14.06 9.39 2.31
CA PRO A 104 -13.92 10.70 2.96
C PRO A 104 -12.58 10.92 3.67
N GLU A 105 -11.73 9.90 3.75
CA GLU A 105 -10.42 9.99 4.40
C GLU A 105 -9.43 10.82 3.55
N PRO A 106 -8.55 11.58 4.21
CA PRO A 106 -7.47 12.28 3.53
C PRO A 106 -6.45 11.31 2.93
N GLY A 107 -5.68 11.78 1.95
CA GLY A 107 -4.79 10.95 1.16
C GLY A 107 -3.68 10.31 1.98
N ASP A 108 -3.18 10.99 3.01
CA ASP A 108 -2.23 10.43 3.97
C ASP A 108 -2.82 9.22 4.72
N VAL A 109 -4.02 9.34 5.29
CA VAL A 109 -4.71 8.26 6.01
C VAL A 109 -4.98 7.08 5.08
N LEU A 110 -5.46 7.34 3.85
CA LEU A 110 -5.65 6.30 2.84
C LEU A 110 -4.34 5.62 2.47
N THR A 111 -3.25 6.38 2.31
CA THR A 111 -1.92 5.82 2.04
C THR A 111 -1.51 4.84 3.13
N HIS A 112 -1.63 5.23 4.40
CA HIS A 112 -1.27 4.37 5.53
C HIS A 112 -2.18 3.14 5.63
N LEU A 113 -3.50 3.33 5.52
CA LEU A 113 -4.47 2.24 5.54
C LEU A 113 -4.16 1.21 4.45
N LEU A 114 -4.02 1.66 3.20
CA LEU A 114 -3.73 0.79 2.07
C LEU A 114 -2.39 0.05 2.24
N ARG A 115 -1.37 0.66 2.85
CA ARG A 115 -0.10 -0.02 3.12
C ARG A 115 -0.23 -1.19 4.09
N PHE A 116 -1.20 -1.16 5.01
CA PHE A 116 -1.52 -2.33 5.84
C PHE A 116 -2.32 -3.41 5.11
N LEU A 117 -3.00 -3.07 4.00
CA LEU A 117 -3.76 -4.04 3.21
C LEU A 117 -2.88 -4.75 2.18
N TYR A 118 -1.82 -4.09 1.72
CA TYR A 118 -0.92 -4.58 0.69
C TYR A 118 0.30 -5.26 1.30
N PRO A 119 0.91 -6.24 0.61
CA PRO A 119 2.16 -6.87 1.03
C PRO A 119 3.36 -5.95 0.74
N VAL A 120 3.36 -4.78 1.37
CA VAL A 120 4.40 -3.75 1.27
C VAL A 120 4.90 -3.41 2.67
N SER A 121 5.94 -2.59 2.77
CA SER A 121 6.44 -2.15 4.07
C SER A 121 5.37 -1.41 4.84
N ASP A 122 5.26 -1.73 6.14
CA ASP A 122 4.43 -0.99 7.08
C ASP A 122 4.66 0.52 6.94
N PRO A 123 3.62 1.33 7.13
CA PRO A 123 3.76 2.76 6.98
C PRO A 123 4.47 3.38 8.19
N ASP A 124 5.37 4.31 7.92
CA ASP A 124 6.08 5.08 8.94
C ASP A 124 5.17 6.19 9.49
N MET A 125 4.46 5.90 10.58
CA MET A 125 3.66 6.90 11.29
C MET A 125 4.55 7.75 12.19
N LEU A 126 4.53 9.06 11.97
CA LEU A 126 5.43 10.02 12.63
C LEU A 126 4.79 10.67 13.85
N SER A 127 3.46 10.72 13.93
CA SER A 127 2.75 11.30 15.08
C SER A 127 1.71 10.35 15.70
N PRO A 128 1.37 10.51 17.00
CA PRO A 128 0.26 9.80 17.62
C PRO A 128 -1.10 10.09 16.96
N GLU A 129 -1.24 11.27 16.33
CA GLU A 129 -2.45 11.68 15.63
C GLU A 129 -2.64 10.90 14.32
N ASP A 130 -1.57 10.66 13.56
CA ASP A 130 -1.60 9.83 12.35
C ASP A 130 -2.09 8.42 12.69
N VAL A 131 -1.54 7.84 13.76
CA VAL A 131 -1.94 6.51 14.23
C VAL A 131 -3.43 6.47 14.55
N VAL A 132 -3.97 7.52 15.17
CA VAL A 132 -5.38 7.62 15.55
C VAL A 132 -6.29 7.82 14.35
N ASN A 133 -5.90 8.66 13.40
CA ASN A 133 -6.67 8.89 12.18
C ASN A 133 -6.79 7.58 11.38
N VAL A 134 -5.68 6.84 11.27
CA VAL A 134 -5.68 5.53 10.61
C VAL A 134 -6.41 4.48 11.45
N TYR A 135 -6.29 4.50 12.77
CA TYR A 135 -7.07 3.63 13.65
C TYR A 135 -8.58 3.81 13.46
N THR A 136 -9.03 5.06 13.32
CA THR A 136 -10.44 5.37 13.06
C THR A 136 -10.89 4.79 11.71
N ALA A 137 -10.06 4.92 10.67
CA ALA A 137 -10.34 4.33 9.36
C ALA A 137 -10.36 2.79 9.40
N VAL A 138 -9.42 2.17 10.13
CA VAL A 138 -9.36 0.72 10.34
C VAL A 138 -10.63 0.18 10.98
N ILE A 139 -11.14 0.85 12.02
CA ILE A 139 -12.40 0.45 12.65
C ILE A 139 -13.58 0.66 11.70
N LYS A 140 -13.63 1.79 11.00
CA LYS A 140 -14.71 2.13 10.06
C LYS A 140 -14.82 1.11 8.91
N TYR A 141 -13.68 0.65 8.40
CA TYR A 141 -13.62 -0.30 7.30
C TYR A 141 -13.48 -1.75 7.76
N ASP A 142 -13.65 -2.04 9.04
CA ASP A 142 -13.52 -3.39 9.61
C ASP A 142 -12.23 -4.12 9.18
N VAL A 143 -11.10 -3.43 9.30
CA VAL A 143 -9.76 -3.97 9.02
C VAL A 143 -9.12 -4.45 10.33
N SER A 144 -9.86 -5.28 11.06
CA SER A 144 -9.61 -5.54 12.49
C SER A 144 -8.21 -6.11 12.80
N TYR A 145 -7.56 -6.80 11.85
CA TYR A 145 -6.21 -7.37 12.04
C TYR A 145 -5.10 -6.30 12.20
N VAL A 146 -5.34 -5.06 11.78
CA VAL A 146 -4.38 -3.94 11.89
C VAL A 146 -4.44 -3.27 13.27
N THR A 147 -5.54 -3.44 14.00
CA THR A 147 -5.79 -2.74 15.27
C THR A 147 -4.70 -2.99 16.29
N THR A 148 -4.27 -4.24 16.48
CA THR A 148 -3.21 -4.60 17.43
C THR A 148 -1.87 -3.95 17.10
N THR A 149 -1.54 -3.83 15.80
CA THR A 149 -0.31 -3.17 15.34
C THR A 149 -0.35 -1.68 15.66
N LEU A 150 -1.47 -1.01 15.39
CA LEU A 150 -1.66 0.42 15.72
C LEU A 150 -1.63 0.68 17.23
N GLN A 151 -2.26 -0.19 18.02
CA GLN A 151 -2.23 -0.10 19.48
C GLN A 151 -0.80 -0.22 20.02
N ARG A 152 -0.03 -1.20 19.52
CA ARG A 152 1.40 -1.35 19.86
C ARG A 152 2.23 -0.13 19.47
N MET A 153 1.93 0.48 18.33
CA MET A 153 2.58 1.72 17.92
C MET A 153 2.29 2.86 18.89
N LEU A 154 1.05 3.04 19.36
CA LEU A 154 0.71 4.08 20.34
C LEU A 154 1.43 3.92 21.68
N VAL A 155 1.66 2.69 22.14
CA VAL A 155 2.38 2.42 23.39
C VAL A 155 3.89 2.20 23.22
N SER A 156 4.42 2.49 22.04
CA SER A 156 5.86 2.45 21.84
C SER A 156 6.54 3.62 22.59
N PRO A 157 7.78 3.43 23.10
CA PRO A 157 8.50 4.47 23.83
C PRO A 157 8.58 5.81 23.09
N ARG A 158 8.70 5.78 21.76
CA ARG A 158 8.70 6.99 20.90
C ARG A 158 7.51 7.92 21.14
N PHE A 159 6.33 7.38 21.44
CA PHE A 159 5.13 8.18 21.68
C PHE A 159 4.78 8.29 23.16
N LEU A 160 5.01 7.22 23.93
CA LEU A 160 4.76 7.24 25.37
C LEU A 160 5.66 8.21 26.12
N ASP A 161 6.94 8.32 25.72
CA ASP A 161 7.89 9.15 26.44
C ASP A 161 7.84 10.59 25.92
N ALA A 162 7.54 10.79 24.62
CA ALA A 162 7.43 12.11 24.01
C ALA A 162 6.10 12.81 24.37
N GLU A 163 4.96 12.11 24.30
CA GLU A 163 3.63 12.71 24.45
C GLU A 163 2.67 11.85 25.32
N PRO A 164 3.03 11.49 26.56
CA PRO A 164 2.25 10.56 27.40
C PRO A 164 0.81 11.01 27.66
N LEU A 165 0.58 12.32 27.82
CA LEU A 165 -0.76 12.88 28.03
C LEU A 165 -1.64 12.72 26.79
N ARG A 166 -1.06 12.91 25.59
CA ARG A 166 -1.78 12.77 24.34
C ARG A 166 -2.15 11.31 24.11
N VAL A 167 -1.21 10.39 24.32
CA VAL A 167 -1.49 8.94 24.24
C VAL A 167 -2.56 8.52 25.25
N HIS A 168 -2.50 9.02 26.49
CA HIS A 168 -3.53 8.72 27.50
C HIS A 168 -4.93 9.22 27.07
N ALA A 169 -5.03 10.48 26.63
CA ALA A 169 -6.30 11.05 26.19
C ALA A 169 -6.89 10.29 24.99
N LEU A 170 -6.05 9.91 24.03
CA LEU A 170 -6.43 9.12 22.88
C LEU A 170 -6.88 7.71 23.29
N ALA A 171 -6.13 7.03 24.14
CA ALA A 171 -6.50 5.71 24.65
C ALA A 171 -7.88 5.73 25.35
N LYS A 172 -8.18 6.76 26.16
CA LYS A 172 -9.51 6.92 26.78
C LYS A 172 -10.61 7.21 25.75
N ARG A 173 -10.33 8.05 24.73
CA ARG A 173 -11.28 8.35 23.66
C ARG A 173 -11.72 7.10 22.91
N PHE A 174 -10.78 6.18 22.64
CA PHE A 174 -11.03 4.92 21.92
C PHE A 174 -11.34 3.72 22.83
N ARG A 175 -11.57 3.95 24.13
CA ARG A 175 -11.87 2.88 25.12
C ARG A 175 -10.80 1.78 25.18
N LEU A 176 -9.54 2.16 24.99
CA LEU A 176 -8.37 1.29 25.07
C LEU A 176 -7.80 1.36 26.50
N ASP A 177 -8.56 0.84 27.47
CA ASP A 177 -8.28 1.06 28.90
C ASP A 177 -6.88 0.57 29.33
N GLU A 178 -6.40 -0.52 28.74
CA GLU A 178 -5.05 -1.03 29.04
C GLU A 178 -3.94 -0.11 28.50
N LEU A 179 -4.12 0.49 27.33
CA LEU A 179 -3.17 1.48 26.80
C LEU A 179 -3.21 2.76 27.63
N ALA A 180 -4.40 3.17 28.10
CA ALA A 180 -4.54 4.34 28.96
C ALA A 180 -3.78 4.14 30.29
N ARG A 181 -3.81 2.92 30.84
CA ARG A 181 -3.04 2.55 32.04
C ARG A 181 -1.54 2.61 31.79
N LEU A 182 -1.06 2.07 30.66
CA LEU A 182 0.36 2.12 30.29
C LEU A 182 0.87 3.56 30.15
N ALA A 183 0.09 4.43 29.47
CA ALA A 183 0.43 5.84 29.32
C ALA A 183 0.50 6.58 30.67
N SER A 184 -0.45 6.31 31.58
CA SER A 184 -0.41 6.85 32.95
C SER A 184 0.82 6.38 33.74
N ASN A 185 1.29 5.16 33.51
CA ASN A 185 2.45 4.60 34.21
C ASN A 185 3.76 5.20 33.70
N SER A 186 3.94 5.34 32.39
CA SER A 186 5.15 5.97 31.83
C SER A 186 5.37 7.37 32.39
N ARG A 187 4.30 8.17 32.47
CA ARG A 187 4.34 9.50 33.10
C ARG A 187 4.84 9.46 34.55
N ARG A 188 4.44 8.44 35.33
CA ARG A 188 4.84 8.32 36.75
C ARG A 188 6.30 7.90 36.91
N SER A 189 6.87 7.20 35.93
CA SER A 189 8.28 6.81 35.92
C SER A 189 9.22 7.86 35.33
N ALA A 190 8.71 8.85 34.59
CA ALA A 190 9.52 9.93 34.06
C ALA A 190 9.87 10.94 35.18
N PRO A 191 11.14 11.09 35.59
CA PRO A 191 11.53 12.12 36.54
C PRO A 191 11.27 13.51 35.94
N ALA A 192 10.79 14.44 36.77
CA ALA A 192 10.47 15.82 36.42
C ALA A 192 11.73 16.68 36.13
N SER A 193 12.64 16.23 35.27
CA SER A 193 13.93 16.86 35.01
C SER A 193 14.06 17.30 33.55
N HIS A 194 13.28 18.29 33.12
CA HIS A 194 13.71 19.25 32.09
C HIS A 194 12.77 20.47 32.02
N MET A 195 12.78 21.32 33.03
CA MET A 195 12.27 22.70 32.94
C MET A 195 13.25 23.59 33.69
N ALA A 196 14.35 23.93 33.02
CA ALA A 196 15.25 25.04 33.35
C ALA A 196 15.50 25.82 32.07
#